data_AF-A0A9D4LKU0-F1
#
_entry.id   AF-A0A9D4LKU0-F1
#
_cell.length_a   1.000
_cell.length_b   1.000
_cell.length_c   1.000
_cell.angle_alpha   90.00
_cell.angle_beta   90.00
_cell.angle_gamma   90.00
#
_symmetry.space_group_name_H-M   'P 1'
#
loop_
_entity.id
_entity.type
_entity.pdbx_description
1 polymer ?
#
loop_
_entity_poly.entity_id
_entity_poly.type
_entity_poly.pdbx_seq_one_letter_code
_entity_poly.pdbx_strand_id
1 'polypeptide(L)'
;MFQRHLFLISVPTPKTSPMNNNLKCLVCGDKSSGIHYGVLACEGCKGFFRRALQDVGDPARKKCFYNKNCDITILTRNRCQYCRLQKCLALGMSRSGKEHILLAK
;
A
#
# COMPACT_ATOMS: atom_id res chain seq x y z
N MET A 1 -30.61 24.91 20.09
CA MET A 1 -29.14 25.04 20.02
C MET A 1 -28.52 24.02 20.98
N PHE A 2 -27.99 22.84 20.65
CA PHE A 2 -27.90 22.00 19.47
C PHE A 2 -28.12 20.58 20.01
N GLN A 3 -29.17 19.90 19.57
CA GLN A 3 -29.55 18.58 20.07
C GLN A 3 -28.60 17.54 19.47
N ARG A 4 -27.83 16.85 20.32
CA ARG A 4 -26.93 15.75 19.97
C ARG A 4 -27.75 14.57 19.45
N HIS A 5 -28.05 14.56 18.15
CA HIS A 5 -28.45 13.35 17.47
C HIS A 5 -27.20 12.48 17.28
N LEU A 6 -27.06 11.47 18.13
CA LEU A 6 -26.27 10.27 17.86
C LEU A 6 -26.86 9.61 16.59
N PHE A 7 -26.43 10.06 15.42
CA PHE A 7 -26.51 9.23 14.23
C PHE A 7 -25.43 8.16 14.37
N LEU A 8 -25.79 7.05 15.02
CA LEU A 8 -25.12 5.77 14.85
C LEU A 8 -25.38 5.31 13.42
N ILE A 9 -24.73 5.95 12.45
CA ILE A 9 -24.54 5.34 11.15
C ILE A 9 -23.52 4.26 11.43
N SER A 10 -23.99 3.02 11.52
CA SER A 10 -23.19 1.81 11.47
C SER A 10 -22.42 1.83 10.15
N VAL A 11 -21.26 2.49 10.16
CA VAL A 11 -20.22 2.26 9.17
C VAL A 11 -20.01 0.75 9.18
N PRO A 12 -20.11 0.06 8.04
CA PRO A 12 -19.67 -1.32 8.01
C PRO A 12 -18.19 -1.25 8.38
N THR A 13 -17.87 -1.68 9.60
CA THR A 13 -16.57 -2.26 9.86
C THR A 13 -16.29 -3.17 8.67
N PRO A 14 -15.08 -3.18 8.09
CA PRO A 14 -14.71 -4.34 7.30
C PRO A 14 -14.82 -5.48 8.31
N LYS A 15 -15.97 -6.15 8.29
CA LYS A 15 -16.17 -7.41 8.96
C LYS A 15 -14.96 -8.19 8.47
N THR A 16 -14.05 -8.52 9.38
CA THR A 16 -13.22 -9.69 9.25
C THR A 16 -14.19 -10.86 9.14
N SER A 17 -14.86 -10.97 8.00
CA SER A 17 -15.62 -12.13 7.60
C SER A 17 -14.57 -13.22 7.44
N PRO A 18 -14.62 -14.31 8.22
CA PRO A 18 -13.74 -15.42 7.98
C PRO A 18 -14.29 -16.12 6.73
N MET A 19 -13.87 -15.71 5.52
CA MET A 19 -13.96 -16.48 4.26
C MET A 19 -13.59 -15.62 3.03
N ASN A 20 -12.29 -15.48 2.76
CA ASN A 20 -11.71 -15.69 1.42
C ASN A 20 -10.18 -15.76 1.53
N ASN A 21 -9.61 -16.94 1.31
CA ASN A 21 -8.17 -17.25 1.43
C ASN A 21 -7.27 -16.56 0.38
N ASN A 22 -7.69 -15.43 -0.22
CA ASN A 22 -7.02 -14.78 -1.35
C ASN A 22 -6.81 -13.26 -1.14
N LEU A 23 -6.31 -12.86 0.02
CA LEU A 23 -5.86 -11.48 0.23
C LEU A 23 -4.82 -11.08 -0.83
N LYS A 24 -5.02 -9.91 -1.47
CA LYS A 24 -4.18 -9.41 -2.56
C LYS A 24 -3.34 -8.23 -2.09
N CYS A 25 -2.11 -8.15 -2.58
CA CYS A 25 -1.20 -7.04 -2.35
C CYS A 25 -1.73 -5.77 -3.01
N LEU A 26 -1.98 -4.72 -2.23
CA LEU A 26 -2.53 -3.46 -2.75
C LEU A 26 -1.59 -2.73 -3.71
N VAL A 27 -0.29 -3.03 -3.65
CA VAL A 27 0.71 -2.42 -4.54
C VAL A 27 0.69 -3.05 -5.94
N CYS A 28 0.71 -4.38 -6.05
CA CYS A 28 0.92 -5.07 -7.33
C CYS A 28 -0.11 -6.16 -7.68
N GLY A 29 -1.07 -6.45 -6.80
CA GLY A 29 -2.11 -7.45 -7.04
C GLY A 29 -1.67 -8.91 -6.87
N ASP A 30 -0.44 -9.17 -6.45
CA ASP A 30 0.04 -10.53 -6.11
C ASP A 30 -0.62 -11.07 -4.83
N LYS A 31 -0.47 -12.36 -4.52
CA LYS A 31 -0.94 -12.94 -3.25
C LYS A 31 -0.25 -12.22 -2.08
N SER A 32 -1.05 -11.65 -1.18
CA SER A 32 -0.54 -11.02 0.03
C SER A 32 -0.18 -12.08 1.06
N SER A 33 0.87 -11.80 1.84
CA SER A 33 1.26 -12.57 3.02
C SER A 33 0.82 -11.88 4.33
N GLY A 34 0.07 -10.78 4.25
CA GLY A 34 -0.36 -9.98 5.39
C GLY A 34 -0.01 -8.49 5.26
N ILE A 35 -0.15 -7.77 6.38
CA ILE A 35 0.17 -6.34 6.48
C ILE A 35 1.67 -6.17 6.69
N HIS A 36 2.31 -5.40 5.82
CA HIS A 36 3.72 -5.03 5.92
C HIS A 36 3.86 -3.52 5.79
N TYR A 37 4.58 -2.90 6.73
CA TYR A 37 4.78 -1.44 6.76
C TYR A 37 3.46 -0.64 6.74
N GLY A 38 2.38 -1.19 7.33
CA GLY A 38 1.06 -0.55 7.42
C GLY A 38 0.11 -0.81 6.23
N VAL A 39 0.50 -1.65 5.26
CA VAL A 39 -0.31 -1.94 4.06
C VAL A 39 -0.36 -3.43 3.76
N LEU A 40 -1.52 -3.96 3.34
CA LEU A 40 -1.65 -5.34 2.87
C LEU A 40 -0.78 -5.57 1.62
N ALA A 41 0.28 -6.36 1.75
CA ALA A 41 1.33 -6.49 0.75
C ALA A 41 1.81 -7.94 0.58
N CYS A 42 2.51 -8.21 -0.52
CA CYS A 42 3.21 -9.48 -0.75
C CYS A 42 4.68 -9.36 -0.32
N GLU A 43 5.36 -10.49 -0.16
CA GLU A 43 6.79 -10.55 0.20
C GLU A 43 7.69 -9.74 -0.78
N GLY A 44 7.33 -9.72 -2.07
CA GLY A 44 8.07 -8.95 -3.07
C GLY A 44 8.01 -7.43 -2.83
N CYS A 45 6.85 -6.90 -2.45
CA CYS A 45 6.70 -5.46 -2.17
C CYS A 45 7.23 -5.08 -0.78
N LYS A 46 7.09 -5.97 0.20
CA LYS A 46 7.74 -5.85 1.51
C LYS A 46 9.27 -5.74 1.37
N GLY A 47 9.90 -6.69 0.69
CA GLY A 47 11.35 -6.70 0.51
C GLY A 47 11.86 -5.56 -0.39
N PHE A 48 11.07 -5.16 -1.38
CA PHE A 48 11.35 -3.96 -2.17
C PHE A 48 11.36 -2.70 -1.30
N PHE A 49 10.31 -2.49 -0.49
CA PHE A 49 10.20 -1.31 0.36
C PHE A 49 11.30 -1.28 1.43
N ARG A 50 11.62 -2.42 2.05
CA ARG A 50 12.75 -2.54 2.99
C ARG A 50 14.06 -2.03 2.40
N ARG A 51 14.40 -2.46 1.18
CA ARG A 51 15.62 -2.00 0.48
C ARG A 51 15.55 -0.52 0.14
N ALA A 52 14.38 -0.05 -0.33
CA ALA A 52 14.15 1.37 -0.61
C ALA A 52 14.40 2.28 0.60
N LEU A 53 14.13 1.80 1.81
CA LEU A 53 14.40 2.55 3.05
C LEU A 53 15.89 2.56 3.44
N GLN A 54 16.62 1.49 3.13
CA GLN A 54 18.05 1.34 3.47
C GLN A 54 18.97 2.07 2.48
N ASP A 55 18.58 2.06 1.21
CA ASP A 55 19.37 2.60 0.12
C ASP A 55 18.57 3.71 -0.59
N VAL A 56 18.49 4.84 0.12
CA VAL A 56 17.87 6.08 -0.37
C VAL A 56 18.73 6.73 -1.46
N GLY A 57 19.96 6.24 -1.66
CA GLY A 57 20.89 6.68 -2.69
C GLY A 57 20.49 6.23 -4.10
N ASP A 58 19.92 5.02 -4.23
CA ASP A 58 19.65 4.35 -5.51
C ASP A 58 18.96 5.24 -6.56
N PRO A 59 19.66 5.59 -7.66
CA PRO A 59 19.09 6.43 -8.72
C PRO A 59 17.91 5.76 -9.43
N ALA A 60 17.83 4.43 -9.48
CA ALA A 60 16.72 3.71 -10.12
C ALA A 60 15.39 3.93 -9.38
N ARG A 61 15.44 4.22 -8.07
CA ARG A 61 14.26 4.52 -7.24
C ARG A 61 13.83 5.98 -7.33
N LYS A 62 14.67 6.85 -7.89
CA LYS A 62 14.41 8.30 -8.06
C LYS A 62 13.99 8.65 -9.48
N LYS A 63 14.37 7.84 -10.47
CA LYS A 63 14.11 8.11 -11.89
C LYS A 63 13.06 7.16 -12.46
N CYS A 64 12.07 7.74 -13.14
CA CYS A 64 11.22 7.03 -14.08
C CYS A 64 11.77 7.26 -15.49
N PHE A 65 11.79 6.22 -16.32
CA PHE A 65 12.15 6.31 -17.75
C PHE A 65 10.93 6.44 -18.66
N TYR A 66 9.75 6.58 -18.07
CA TYR A 66 8.45 6.74 -18.73
C TYR A 66 7.76 8.01 -18.16
N ASN A 67 6.42 8.06 -18.23
CA ASN A 67 5.64 9.24 -17.84
C ASN A 67 5.24 9.26 -16.35
N LYS A 68 6.04 8.63 -15.47
CA LYS A 68 5.78 8.53 -14.01
C LYS A 68 4.40 7.95 -13.63
N ASN A 69 3.77 7.22 -14.54
CA ASN A 69 2.42 6.65 -14.41
C ASN A 69 2.41 5.14 -14.73
N CYS A 70 3.54 4.46 -14.50
CA CYS A 70 3.66 3.04 -14.86
C CYS A 70 2.69 2.16 -14.06
N ASP A 71 1.95 1.30 -14.76
CA ASP A 71 1.11 0.30 -14.12
C ASP A 71 1.94 -0.71 -13.33
N ILE A 72 1.62 -0.87 -12.05
CA ILE A 72 2.28 -1.80 -11.14
C ILE A 72 1.37 -3.01 -10.94
N THR A 73 1.68 -4.09 -11.66
CA THR A 73 1.03 -5.40 -11.60
C THR A 73 2.03 -6.48 -11.22
N ILE A 74 1.58 -7.72 -11.02
CA ILE A 74 2.48 -8.86 -10.75
C ILE A 74 3.54 -9.04 -11.85
N LEU A 75 3.20 -8.77 -13.11
CA LEU A 75 4.08 -8.92 -14.27
C LEU A 75 4.99 -7.71 -14.50
N THR A 76 4.54 -6.51 -14.11
CA THR A 76 5.20 -5.24 -14.49
C THR A 76 5.89 -4.54 -13.33
N ARG A 77 5.69 -4.99 -12.07
CA ARG A 77 6.22 -4.33 -10.86
C ARG A 77 7.74 -4.14 -10.82
N ASN A 78 8.52 -4.83 -11.65
CA ASN A 78 9.98 -4.65 -11.71
C ASN A 78 10.44 -3.70 -12.83
N ARG A 79 9.55 -3.27 -13.74
CA ARG A 79 9.91 -2.40 -14.88
C ARG A 79 10.30 -0.98 -14.46
N CYS A 80 9.70 -0.46 -13.39
CA CYS A 80 9.99 0.88 -12.90
C CYS A 80 10.01 0.90 -11.36
N GLN A 81 11.21 1.02 -10.79
CA GLN A 81 11.37 1.08 -9.33
C GLN A 81 10.81 2.39 -8.75
N TYR A 82 10.98 3.52 -9.44
CA TYR A 82 10.38 4.80 -9.04
C TYR A 82 8.86 4.70 -8.85
N CYS A 83 8.11 4.32 -9.90
CA CYS A 83 6.64 4.24 -9.82
C CYS A 83 6.17 3.21 -8.79
N ARG A 84 6.89 2.10 -8.64
CA ARG A 84 6.60 1.11 -7.60
C ARG A 84 6.76 1.70 -6.20
N LEU A 85 7.84 2.43 -5.94
CA LEU A 85 8.09 3.07 -4.65
C LEU A 85 7.07 4.18 -4.38
N GLN A 86 6.76 5.01 -5.38
CA GLN A 86 5.73 6.03 -5.25
C GLN A 86 4.37 5.43 -4.91
N LYS A 87 3.99 4.31 -5.54
CA LYS A 87 2.75 3.60 -5.20
C LYS A 87 2.77 3.03 -3.78
N CYS A 88 3.90 2.47 -3.32
CA CYS A 88 4.05 2.03 -1.93
C CYS A 88 3.78 3.18 -0.95
N LEU A 89 4.41 4.34 -1.17
CA LEU A 89 4.26 5.53 -0.32
C LEU A 89 2.85 6.10 -0.38
N ALA A 90 2.25 6.18 -1.57
CA ALA A 90 0.89 6.68 -1.76
C ALA A 90 -0.17 5.81 -1.07
N LEU A 91 0.08 4.51 -0.93
CA LEU A 91 -0.77 3.59 -0.17
C LEU A 91 -0.51 3.63 1.34
N GLY A 92 0.44 4.44 1.82
CA GLY A 92 0.74 4.62 3.24
C GLY A 92 1.84 3.72 3.80
N MET A 93 2.66 3.06 2.96
CA MET A 93 3.81 2.30 3.48
C MET A 93 4.80 3.23 4.19
N SER A 94 5.15 2.92 5.43
CA SER A 94 6.05 3.76 6.24
C SER A 94 6.95 2.92 7.17
N ARG A 95 8.08 3.49 7.60
CA ARG A 95 9.00 2.84 8.56
C ARG A 95 8.33 2.54 9.89
N SER A 96 7.46 3.43 10.34
CA SER A 96 6.77 3.32 11.62
C SER A 96 5.64 2.29 11.58
N GLY A 97 5.21 1.87 10.39
CA GLY A 97 4.11 0.92 10.23
C GLY A 97 2.80 1.40 10.86
N LYS A 98 2.70 2.69 11.22
CA LYS A 98 1.49 3.27 11.77
C LYS A 98 0.43 3.22 10.68
N GLU A 99 -0.58 2.40 10.91
CA GLU A 99 -1.72 2.26 10.02
C GLU A 99 -2.37 3.62 9.83
N HIS A 100 -2.10 4.28 8.70
CA HIS A 100 -2.99 5.33 8.20
C HIS A 100 -4.15 4.66 7.47
N ILE A 101 -4.92 3.88 8.22
CA ILE A 101 -6.34 3.73 7.91
C ILE A 101 -6.89 5.14 8.14
N LEU A 102 -7.41 5.78 7.08
CA LEU A 102 -7.92 7.16 7.03
C LEU A 102 -6.87 8.23 6.65
N LEU A 103 -6.76 8.50 5.35
CA LEU A 103 -6.65 9.86 4.79
C LEU A 103 -6.80 9.80 3.27
N ALA A 104 -7.96 9.31 2.83
CA ALA A 104 -8.50 9.62 1.52
C ALA A 104 -10.03 9.41 1.59
N LYS A 105 -10.68 10.50 2.01
CA LYS A 105 -12.13 10.74 2.09
C LYS A 105 -12.81 10.29 3.38
#